data_AF-A0A6I4WBQ0-F1
#
_entry.id   AF-A0A6I4WBQ0-F1
#
_cell.length_a   1.000
_cell.length_b   1.000
_cell.length_c   1.000
_cell.angle_alpha   90.00
_cell.angle_beta   90.00
_cell.angle_gamma   90.00
#
_symmetry.space_group_name_H-M   'P 1'
#
loop_
_entity.id
_entity.type
_entity.pdbx_description
1 polymer ?
#
loop_
_entity_poly.entity_id
_entity_poly.type
_entity_poly.pdbx_seq_one_letter_code
_entity_poly.pdbx_strand_id
1 'polypeptide(L)'
;MADVRFGELPLDLAFTDVRGDGSRRLALFGDPRDPNTRALVRDELSRVGDVTVHTLLLPLEIYPGSDDTARRIWAAPDRAAAWYAWMTDETPPPDDPDPHTPLARLRLAAEELQIVSTPTLVFESGEMIAGATPAREIEAMLSA
;
A
#
# COMPACT_ATOMS: atom_id res chain seq x y z
N MET A 1 -2.34 -12.50 21.04
CA MET A 1 -2.29 -11.67 19.82
C MET A 1 -1.35 -12.37 18.88
N ALA A 2 -1.77 -12.65 17.65
CA ALA A 2 -0.86 -13.20 16.65
C ALA A 2 0.16 -12.09 16.32
N ASP A 3 1.42 -12.35 16.60
CA ASP A 3 2.53 -11.49 16.20
C ASP A 3 2.63 -11.64 14.67
N VAL A 4 2.12 -10.69 13.90
CA VAL A 4 2.32 -10.73 12.45
C VAL A 4 3.77 -10.40 12.20
N ARG A 5 4.53 -11.38 11.73
CA ARG A 5 5.91 -11.10 11.36
C ARG A 5 5.90 -10.38 10.02
N PHE A 6 6.65 -9.27 9.93
CA PHE A 6 6.80 -8.54 8.67
C PHE A 6 7.29 -9.43 7.51
N GLY A 7 8.07 -10.48 7.81
CA GLY A 7 8.52 -11.48 6.84
C GLY A 7 7.44 -12.46 6.35
N GLU A 8 6.27 -12.50 6.97
CA GLU A 8 5.12 -13.31 6.55
C GLU A 8 4.21 -12.55 5.57
N LEU A 9 4.45 -11.24 5.38
CA LEU A 9 3.75 -10.46 4.37
C LEU A 9 4.11 -10.95 2.96
N PRO A 10 3.17 -10.96 2.00
CA PRO A 10 3.41 -11.37 0.62
C PRO A 10 4.13 -10.27 -0.17
N LEU A 11 5.34 -9.88 0.28
CA LEU A 11 6.10 -8.76 -0.28
C LEU A 11 6.53 -9.00 -1.74
N ASP A 12 6.51 -10.26 -2.20
CA ASP A 12 6.69 -10.63 -3.61
C ASP A 12 5.53 -10.18 -4.50
N LEU A 13 4.35 -9.93 -3.90
CA LEU A 13 3.17 -9.37 -4.56
C LEU A 13 3.05 -7.85 -4.36
N ALA A 14 4.04 -7.21 -3.73
CA ALA A 14 4.10 -5.77 -3.57
C ALA A 14 4.91 -5.12 -4.70
N PHE A 15 4.66 -3.83 -4.93
CA PHE A 15 5.65 -2.94 -5.55
C PHE A 15 6.24 -2.02 -4.50
N THR A 16 7.48 -1.59 -4.71
CA THR A 16 8.28 -0.91 -3.69
C THR A 16 8.69 0.48 -4.14
N ASP A 17 8.64 1.43 -3.20
CA ASP A 17 9.17 2.78 -3.36
C ASP A 17 10.18 3.05 -2.24
N VAL A 18 11.35 3.54 -2.61
CA VAL A 18 12.46 3.81 -1.67
C VAL A 18 12.62 5.31 -1.54
N ARG A 19 12.52 5.78 -0.30
CA ARG A 19 12.64 7.21 0.07
C ARG A 19 13.88 7.40 0.92
N GLY A 20 14.65 8.43 0.61
CA GLY A 20 15.92 8.69 1.30
C GLY A 20 16.87 7.51 1.16
N ASP A 21 17.39 7.02 2.28
CA ASP A 21 18.29 5.86 2.31
C ASP A 21 17.58 4.49 2.32
N GLY A 22 16.25 4.45 2.52
CA GLY A 22 15.45 3.22 2.52
C GLY A 22 15.69 2.28 3.70
N SER A 23 16.35 2.73 4.77
CA SER A 23 16.80 1.89 5.88
C SER A 23 15.69 1.24 6.70
N ARG A 24 14.49 1.83 6.70
CA ARG A 24 13.32 1.35 7.48
C ARG A 24 12.29 0.74 6.54
N ARG A 25 11.55 -0.28 6.95
CA ARG A 25 10.54 -0.93 6.09
C ARG A 25 9.12 -0.73 6.60
N LEU A 26 8.22 -0.46 5.66
CA LEU A 26 6.79 -0.26 5.88
C LEU A 26 6.01 -1.01 4.81
N ALA A 27 4.97 -1.75 5.18
CA ALA A 27 4.02 -2.27 4.22
C ALA A 27 2.70 -1.48 4.29
N LEU A 28 2.16 -1.14 3.12
CA LEU A 28 0.88 -0.46 2.96
C LEU A 28 -0.08 -1.39 2.22
N PHE A 29 -1.17 -1.79 2.88
CA PHE A 29 -2.34 -2.34 2.20
C PHE A 29 -3.24 -1.17 1.80
N GLY A 30 -3.31 -0.90 0.50
CA GLY A 30 -3.94 0.29 -0.04
C GLY A 30 -4.92 -0.01 -1.16
N ASP A 31 -6.06 0.66 -1.12
CA ASP A 31 -7.04 0.67 -2.22
C ASP A 31 -6.80 1.93 -3.09
N PRO A 32 -6.71 1.80 -4.43
CA PRO A 32 -6.46 2.93 -5.33
C PRO A 32 -7.58 3.98 -5.39
N ARG A 33 -8.80 3.66 -4.96
CA ARG A 33 -9.98 4.52 -4.99
C ARG A 33 -10.49 4.91 -3.61
N ASP A 34 -9.87 4.40 -2.55
CA ASP A 34 -10.13 4.83 -1.17
C ASP A 34 -9.57 6.24 -0.91
N PRO A 35 -10.42 7.22 -0.55
CA PRO A 35 -9.99 8.57 -0.23
C PRO A 35 -8.98 8.64 0.92
N ASN A 36 -9.06 7.73 1.90
CA ASN A 36 -8.15 7.72 3.04
C ASN A 36 -6.76 7.23 2.62
N THR A 37 -6.70 6.17 1.82
CA THR A 37 -5.44 5.69 1.24
C THR A 37 -4.82 6.79 0.38
N ARG A 38 -5.63 7.53 -0.39
CA ARG A 38 -5.15 8.65 -1.21
C ARG A 38 -4.55 9.78 -0.36
N ALA A 39 -5.27 10.22 0.67
CA ALA A 39 -4.78 11.25 1.58
C ALA A 39 -3.49 10.79 2.30
N LEU A 40 -3.43 9.55 2.77
CA LEU A 40 -2.24 8.98 3.40
C LEU A 40 -1.03 9.03 2.45
N VAL A 41 -1.20 8.55 1.22
CA VAL A 41 -0.12 8.49 0.21
C VAL A 41 0.37 9.88 -0.18
N ARG A 42 -0.56 10.81 -0.44
CA ARG A 42 -0.25 12.16 -0.92
C ARG A 42 0.28 13.08 0.19
N ASP A 43 -0.38 13.09 1.34
CA ASP A 43 -0.21 14.15 2.34
C ASP A 43 0.70 13.72 3.50
N GLU A 44 0.75 12.42 3.82
CA GLU A 44 1.46 11.91 5.00
C GLU A 44 2.73 11.14 4.63
N LEU A 45 2.65 10.12 3.77
CA LEU A 45 3.84 9.36 3.38
C LEU A 45 4.89 10.25 2.69
N SER A 46 4.47 11.28 1.95
CA SER A 46 5.38 12.26 1.30
C SER A 46 6.28 13.02 2.29
N ARG A 47 5.93 13.00 3.58
CA ARG A 47 6.69 13.63 4.68
C ARG A 47 7.54 12.64 5.48
N VAL A 48 7.49 11.35 5.15
CA VAL A 48 8.25 10.28 5.82
C VAL A 48 9.50 9.96 4.98
N GLY A 49 10.68 10.15 5.58
CA GLY A 49 11.97 9.91 4.93
C GLY A 49 12.52 8.49 5.15
N ASP A 50 13.67 8.16 4.59
CA ASP A 50 14.50 6.99 4.97
C ASP A 50 13.71 5.69 5.17
N VAL A 51 12.80 5.41 4.23
CA VAL A 51 11.83 4.31 4.33
C VAL A 51 11.63 3.64 2.97
N THR A 52 11.55 2.32 2.98
CA THR A 52 11.11 1.48 1.87
C THR A 52 9.64 1.13 2.11
N VAL A 53 8.76 1.62 1.24
CA VAL A 53 7.31 1.37 1.30
C VAL A 53 6.95 0.25 0.33
N HIS A 54 6.52 -0.89 0.86
CA HIS A 54 5.97 -2.03 0.12
C HIS A 54 4.45 -1.86 0.01
N THR A 55 3.95 -1.52 -1.17
CA THR A 55 2.51 -1.34 -1.38
C THR A 55 1.89 -2.62 -1.92
N LEU A 56 0.90 -3.12 -1.20
CA LEU A 56 0.07 -4.28 -1.50
C LEU A 56 -1.32 -3.77 -1.88
N LEU A 57 -1.72 -3.96 -3.14
CA LEU A 57 -3.03 -3.50 -3.61
C LEU A 57 -4.14 -4.33 -2.96
N LEU A 58 -5.03 -3.66 -2.24
CA LEU A 58 -6.20 -4.27 -1.61
C LEU A 58 -7.47 -3.54 -2.03
N PRO A 59 -7.92 -3.67 -3.29
CA PRO A 59 -9.15 -3.05 -3.75
C PRO A 59 -10.35 -3.61 -2.95
N LEU A 60 -11.10 -2.77 -2.23
CA LEU A 60 -12.31 -3.16 -1.51
C LEU A 60 -13.53 -3.02 -2.40
N GLU A 61 -14.46 -3.96 -2.31
CA GLU A 61 -15.67 -3.99 -3.16
C GLU A 61 -16.58 -2.75 -2.97
N ILE A 62 -16.43 -2.06 -1.83
CA ILE A 62 -17.17 -0.83 -1.52
C ILE A 62 -16.76 0.37 -2.37
N TYR A 63 -15.64 0.29 -3.09
CA TYR A 63 -15.13 1.35 -3.96
C TYR A 63 -15.29 0.95 -5.45
N PRO A 64 -16.31 1.47 -6.15
CA PRO A 64 -16.57 1.10 -7.54
C PRO A 64 -15.37 1.35 -8.46
N GLY A 65 -14.99 0.34 -9.25
CA GLY A 65 -13.87 0.42 -10.19
C GLY A 65 -12.48 0.28 -9.55
N SER A 66 -12.41 -0.06 -8.26
CA SER A 66 -11.12 -0.24 -7.57
C SER A 66 -10.31 -1.40 -8.16
N ASP A 67 -10.95 -2.54 -8.44
CA ASP A 67 -10.32 -3.69 -9.10
C ASP A 67 -9.70 -3.34 -10.46
N ASP A 68 -10.45 -2.62 -11.31
CA ASP A 68 -9.96 -2.18 -12.62
C ASP A 68 -8.77 -1.22 -12.47
N THR A 69 -8.89 -0.24 -11.59
CA THR A 69 -7.81 0.74 -11.33
C THR A 69 -6.55 0.04 -10.80
N ALA A 70 -6.71 -0.93 -9.88
CA ALA A 70 -5.62 -1.72 -9.33
C ALA A 70 -4.90 -2.53 -10.44
N ARG A 71 -5.66 -3.17 -11.34
CA ARG A 71 -5.10 -3.93 -12.47
C ARG A 71 -4.37 -3.05 -13.47
N ARG A 72 -4.86 -1.83 -13.71
CA ARG A 72 -4.20 -0.85 -14.58
C ARG A 72 -2.89 -0.34 -13.99
N ILE A 73 -2.87 -0.05 -12.68
CA ILE A 73 -1.63 0.30 -11.96
C ILE A 73 -0.63 -0.85 -12.04
N TRP A 74 -1.10 -2.09 -11.85
CA TRP A 74 -0.26 -3.28 -11.92
C TRP A 74 0.31 -3.56 -13.32
N ALA A 75 -0.42 -3.16 -14.37
CA ALA A 75 0.02 -3.25 -15.76
C ALA A 75 1.16 -2.29 -16.12
N ALA A 76 1.42 -1.27 -15.30
CA ALA A 76 2.44 -0.28 -15.58
C ALA A 76 3.85 -0.89 -15.57
N PRO A 77 4.75 -0.48 -16.49
CA PRO A 77 6.16 -0.87 -16.45
C PRO A 77 6.82 -0.53 -15.11
N ASP A 78 6.46 0.62 -14.55
CA ASP A 78 6.79 1.03 -13.19
C ASP A 78 5.50 1.22 -12.39
N ARG A 79 5.15 0.19 -11.60
CA ARG A 79 3.93 0.14 -10.78
C ARG A 79 3.97 1.17 -9.66
N ALA A 80 5.14 1.42 -9.08
CA ALA A 80 5.29 2.40 -8.02
C ALA A 80 5.05 3.81 -8.55
N ALA A 81 5.69 4.18 -9.67
CA ALA A 81 5.47 5.48 -10.30
C ALA A 81 4.00 5.67 -10.71
N ALA A 82 3.36 4.66 -11.29
CA ALA A 82 1.94 4.72 -11.66
C ALA A 82 1.02 4.86 -10.44
N TRP A 83 1.30 4.11 -9.36
CA TRP A 83 0.56 4.22 -8.11
C TRP A 83 0.65 5.63 -7.52
N TYR A 84 1.87 6.16 -7.38
CA TYR A 84 2.03 7.49 -6.80
C TYR A 84 1.40 8.57 -7.68
N ALA A 85 1.65 8.58 -8.99
CA ALA A 85 1.04 9.56 -9.89
C ALA A 85 -0.50 9.52 -9.87
N TRP A 86 -1.10 8.34 -9.70
CA TRP A 86 -2.54 8.19 -9.52
C TRP A 86 -3.03 8.71 -8.16
N MET A 87 -2.29 8.45 -7.07
CA MET A 87 -2.68 8.83 -5.72
C MET A 87 -2.38 10.30 -5.38
N THR A 88 -1.38 10.91 -6.00
CA THR A 88 -0.99 12.30 -5.76
C THR A 88 -1.68 13.27 -6.72
N ASP A 89 -1.60 12.95 -8.02
CA ASP A 89 -1.94 13.88 -9.10
C ASP A 89 -3.15 13.43 -9.93
N GLU A 90 -3.76 12.31 -9.56
CA GLU A 90 -4.87 11.68 -10.30
C GLU A 90 -4.52 11.38 -11.76
N THR A 91 -3.23 11.18 -12.04
CA THR A 91 -2.76 10.80 -13.38
C THR A 91 -3.24 9.38 -13.68
N PRO A 92 -4.04 9.15 -14.72
CA PRO A 92 -4.60 7.83 -15.00
C PRO A 92 -3.48 6.80 -15.28
N PRO A 93 -3.58 5.58 -14.71
CA PRO A 93 -2.69 4.48 -15.08
C PRO A 93 -2.96 4.04 -16.53
N PRO A 94 -2.11 3.17 -17.13
CA PRO A 94 -2.32 2.62 -18.47
C PRO A 94 -3.75 2.14 -18.71
N ASP A 95 -4.25 2.28 -19.94
CA ASP A 95 -5.66 1.95 -20.24
C ASP A 95 -5.96 0.46 -20.12
N ASP A 96 -5.01 -0.40 -20.50
CA ASP A 96 -5.19 -1.84 -20.49
C ASP A 96 -4.90 -2.44 -19.09
N PRO A 97 -5.89 -3.06 -18.41
CA PRO A 97 -5.66 -3.74 -17.14
C PRO A 97 -4.87 -5.04 -17.33
N ASP A 98 -3.98 -5.36 -16.37
CA ASP A 98 -3.26 -6.65 -16.39
C ASP A 98 -4.17 -7.78 -15.84
N PRO A 99 -4.52 -8.79 -16.66
CA PRO A 99 -5.34 -9.93 -16.21
C PRO A 99 -4.63 -10.79 -15.16
N HIS A 100 -3.29 -10.77 -15.11
CA HIS A 100 -2.46 -11.53 -14.18
C HIS A 100 -2.19 -10.83 -12.84
N THR A 101 -2.77 -9.65 -12.63
CA THR A 101 -2.70 -8.96 -11.33
C THR A 101 -3.15 -9.90 -10.21
N PRO A 102 -2.33 -10.12 -9.16
CA PRO A 102 -2.56 -11.16 -8.15
C PRO A 102 -3.60 -10.77 -7.08
N LEU A 103 -4.68 -10.06 -7.46
CA LEU A 103 -5.66 -9.52 -6.51
C LEU A 103 -6.28 -10.58 -5.60
N ALA A 104 -6.57 -11.78 -6.12
CA ALA A 104 -7.12 -12.86 -5.30
C ALA A 104 -6.14 -13.31 -4.20
N ARG A 105 -4.83 -13.36 -4.50
CA ARG A 105 -3.80 -13.74 -3.52
C ARG A 105 -3.58 -12.62 -2.50
N LEU A 106 -3.61 -11.36 -2.94
CA LEU A 106 -3.53 -10.19 -2.07
C LEU A 106 -4.72 -10.12 -1.09
N ARG A 107 -5.94 -10.38 -1.57
CA ARG A 107 -7.15 -10.45 -0.74
C ARG A 107 -7.08 -11.59 0.28
N LEU A 108 -6.64 -12.79 -0.14
CA LEU A 108 -6.47 -13.93 0.77
C LEU A 108 -5.44 -13.63 1.86
N ALA A 109 -4.30 -13.06 1.48
CA ALA A 109 -3.29 -12.67 2.46
C ALA A 109 -3.81 -11.61 3.44
N ALA A 110 -4.56 -10.61 2.95
CA ALA A 110 -5.20 -9.63 3.82
C ALA A 110 -6.20 -10.28 4.80
N GLU A 111 -7.00 -11.26 4.34
CA GLU A 111 -7.92 -12.02 5.20
C GLU A 111 -7.18 -12.82 6.28
N GLU A 112 -6.11 -13.54 5.91
CA GLU A 112 -5.27 -14.30 6.85
C GLU A 112 -4.61 -13.41 7.91
N LEU A 113 -4.23 -12.19 7.52
CA LEU A 113 -3.66 -11.16 8.39
C LEU A 113 -4.71 -10.34 9.15
N GLN A 114 -6.00 -10.64 8.97
CA GLN A 114 -7.14 -9.90 9.53
C GLN A 114 -7.19 -8.40 9.14
N ILE A 115 -6.66 -8.06 7.97
CA ILE A 115 -6.69 -6.72 7.38
C ILE A 115 -7.99 -6.55 6.60
N VAL A 116 -8.95 -5.85 7.21
CA VAL A 116 -10.31 -5.66 6.68
C VAL A 116 -10.60 -4.23 6.21
N SER A 117 -9.64 -3.32 6.35
CA SER A 117 -9.80 -1.91 5.94
C SER A 117 -8.54 -1.38 5.28
N THR A 118 -8.73 -0.37 4.42
CA THR A 118 -7.66 0.42 3.83
C THR A 118 -7.75 1.89 4.31
N PRO A 119 -6.62 2.61 4.38
CA PRO A 119 -5.27 2.07 4.35
C PRO A 119 -4.98 1.27 5.64
N THR A 120 -4.15 0.24 5.56
CA THR A 120 -3.55 -0.40 6.73
C THR A 120 -2.04 -0.43 6.57
N LEU A 121 -1.34 0.10 7.57
CA LEU A 121 0.12 0.12 7.67
C LEU A 121 0.58 -1.05 8.55
N VAL A 122 1.60 -1.77 8.11
CA VAL A 122 2.26 -2.83 8.88
C VAL A 122 3.74 -2.48 9.00
N PHE A 123 4.24 -2.41 10.22
CA PHE A 123 5.62 -2.03 10.54
C PHE A 123 6.49 -3.28 10.76
N GLU A 124 7.82 -3.14 10.67
CA GLU A 124 8.74 -4.26 10.92
C GLU A 124 8.61 -4.88 12.31
N SER A 125 8.19 -4.08 13.29
CA SER A 125 7.88 -4.54 14.65
C SER A 125 6.73 -5.56 14.69
N GLY A 126 5.94 -5.67 13.62
CA GLY A 126 4.71 -6.46 13.55
C GLY A 126 3.45 -5.68 13.94
N GLU A 127 3.61 -4.44 14.42
CA GLU A 127 2.48 -3.58 14.73
C GLU A 127 1.74 -3.15 13.46
N MET A 128 0.43 -3.00 13.59
CA MET A 128 -0.45 -2.57 12.51
C MET A 128 -1.24 -1.33 12.92
N ILE A 129 -1.35 -0.37 12.01
CA ILE A 129 -2.22 0.79 12.17
C ILE A 129 -3.19 0.84 10.99
N ALA A 130 -4.47 0.77 11.29
CA ALA A 130 -5.54 0.91 10.31
C ALA A 130 -6.06 2.36 10.27
N GLY A 131 -6.33 2.85 9.07
CA GLY A 131 -6.91 4.17 8.82
C GLY A 131 -5.90 5.28 8.53
N ALA A 132 -6.40 6.50 8.43
CA ALA A 132 -5.57 7.67 8.14
C ALA A 132 -4.61 7.99 9.30
N THR A 133 -3.33 7.71 9.10
CA THR A 133 -2.26 7.89 10.11
C THR A 133 -1.41 9.12 9.77
N PRO A 134 -1.25 10.09 10.67
CA PRO A 134 -0.38 11.25 10.46
C PRO A 134 1.10 10.85 10.34
N ALA A 135 1.88 11.56 9.53
CA ALA A 135 3.30 11.29 9.30
C ALA A 135 4.12 11.21 10.59
N ARG A 136 3.82 12.04 11.59
CA ARG A 136 4.50 12.03 12.90
C ARG A 136 4.37 10.70 13.63
N GLU A 137 3.24 10.01 13.46
CA GLU A 137 2.94 8.74 14.11
C GLU A 137 3.61 7.60 13.34
N ILE A 138 3.60 7.68 12.00
CA ILE A 138 4.36 6.76 11.14
C ILE A 138 5.86 6.82 11.48
N GLU A 139 6.44 8.02 11.57
CA GLU A 139 7.84 8.22 11.96
C GLU A 139 8.17 7.67 13.35
N ALA A 140 7.25 7.83 14.32
CA ALA A 140 7.42 7.29 15.66
C ALA A 140 7.46 5.76 15.66
N MET A 141 6.55 5.12 14.91
CA MET A 141 6.46 3.67 14.78
C MET A 141 7.65 3.08 14.00
N LEU A 142 8.17 3.80 13.00
CA LEU A 142 9.36 3.40 12.23
C LEU A 142 10.66 3.50 13.05
N SER A 143 10.63 4.19 14.19
CA SER A 143 11.80 4.43 15.04
C SER A 143 11.78 3.61 16.35
N ALA A 144 10.71 2.83 16.56
CA ALA A 144 10.51 1.97 17.73
C ALA A 144 11.21 0.62 17.55
#